data_AF-B4WG81-F1
#
_entry.id   AF-B4WG81-F1
#
_cell.length_a   1.000
_cell.length_b   1.000
_cell.length_c   1.000
_cell.angle_alpha   90.00
_cell.angle_beta   90.00
_cell.angle_gamma   90.00
#
_symmetry.space_group_name_H-M   'P 1'
#
loop_
_entity.id
_entity.type
_entity.pdbx_description
1 polymer ?
#
loop_
_entity_poly.entity_id
_entity_poly.type
_entity_poly.pdbx_seq_one_letter_code
_entity_poly.pdbx_strand_id
1 'polypeptide(L)'
;MTFGFKLAIAAAHFSVYIAVAICIWIFSKRADFYTSRLALRSLPSIYWGYACFAIATSYEIAEHMNDQWVYISQISGLNNLFYSFIVFGVGFIALGLKKDRLLDSLVIAGMTVTPFLYGLNDSKTAIQIPQLIVAIIFVYKWFMVMRDWRVFLYLLFSNVIALGFGIALIATGNQIYHLFIGPASAIGLLILGYVAWVRPLQQS
;
A
#
# COMPACT_ATOMS: atom_id res chain seq x y z
N MET A 1 -15.06 24.66 1.49
CA MET A 1 -15.08 23.33 2.14
C MET A 1 -15.23 23.51 3.65
N THR A 2 -16.16 22.80 4.31
CA THR A 2 -16.41 22.98 5.75
C THR A 2 -15.32 22.34 6.61
N PHE A 3 -15.16 22.81 7.85
CA PHE A 3 -14.20 22.24 8.81
C PHE A 3 -14.48 20.75 9.07
N GLY A 4 -15.74 20.36 9.30
CA GLY A 4 -16.11 18.97 9.54
C GLY A 4 -15.74 18.03 8.39
N PHE A 5 -15.85 18.51 7.15
CA PHE A 5 -15.47 17.72 5.99
C PHE A 5 -13.95 17.56 5.84
N LYS A 6 -13.16 18.60 6.15
CA LYS A 6 -11.69 18.49 6.24
C LYS A 6 -11.27 17.45 7.28
N LEU A 7 -11.92 17.45 8.45
CA LEU A 7 -11.66 16.48 9.50
C LEU A 7 -11.99 15.04 9.05
N ALA A 8 -13.08 14.87 8.29
CA ALA A 8 -13.44 13.57 7.73
C ALA A 8 -12.38 13.06 6.74
N ILE A 9 -11.90 13.92 5.83
CA ILE A 9 -10.79 13.60 4.92
C ILE A 9 -9.54 13.21 5.72
N ALA A 10 -9.18 13.99 6.74
CA ALA A 10 -8.04 13.67 7.58
C ALA A 10 -8.18 12.29 8.23
N ALA A 11 -9.30 12.03 8.90
CA ALA A 11 -9.59 10.74 9.52
C ALA A 11 -9.51 9.57 8.52
N ALA A 12 -9.97 9.80 7.29
CA ALA A 12 -9.91 8.82 6.22
C ALA A 12 -8.47 8.43 5.84
N HIS A 13 -7.52 9.38 5.82
CA HIS A 13 -6.09 9.08 5.61
C HIS A 13 -5.49 8.40 6.85
N PHE A 14 -5.83 8.86 8.05
CA PHE A 14 -5.35 8.24 9.29
C PHE A 14 -5.80 6.77 9.48
N SER A 15 -6.87 6.35 8.81
CA SER A 15 -7.32 4.94 8.84
C SER A 15 -6.25 3.94 8.38
N VAL A 16 -5.31 4.38 7.53
CA VAL A 16 -4.20 3.53 7.06
C VAL A 16 -3.27 3.14 8.21
N TYR A 17 -3.00 4.02 9.18
CA TYR A 17 -2.18 3.67 10.35
C TYR A 17 -2.81 2.56 11.18
N ILE A 18 -4.14 2.59 11.34
CA ILE A 18 -4.88 1.56 12.07
C ILE A 18 -4.75 0.22 11.34
N ALA A 19 -4.96 0.22 10.01
CA ALA A 19 -4.81 -0.99 9.20
C ALA A 19 -3.39 -1.56 9.27
N VAL A 20 -2.36 -0.70 9.19
CA VAL A 20 -0.95 -1.07 9.35
C VAL A 20 -0.69 -1.68 10.73
N ALA A 21 -1.14 -1.04 11.81
CA ALA A 21 -0.94 -1.52 13.17
C ALA A 21 -1.60 -2.89 13.39
N ILE A 22 -2.82 -3.09 12.89
CA ILE A 22 -3.53 -4.38 12.93
C ILE A 22 -2.73 -5.45 12.19
N CYS A 23 -2.23 -5.15 10.99
CA CYS A 23 -1.45 -6.12 10.23
C CYS A 23 -0.14 -6.52 10.94
N ILE A 24 0.60 -5.54 11.46
CA ILE A 24 1.82 -5.81 12.24
C ILE A 24 1.49 -6.68 13.46
N TRP A 25 0.41 -6.34 14.18
CA TRP A 25 -0.05 -7.12 15.33
C TRP A 25 -0.40 -8.57 14.96
N ILE A 26 -1.10 -8.80 13.84
CA ILE A 26 -1.42 -10.15 13.34
C ILE A 26 -0.15 -10.97 13.11
N PHE A 27 0.81 -10.40 12.37
CA PHE A 27 2.08 -11.07 12.07
C PHE A 27 2.92 -11.33 13.33
N SER A 28 2.92 -10.38 14.27
CA SER A 28 3.59 -10.54 15.57
C SER A 28 2.94 -11.62 16.43
N LYS A 29 1.61 -11.61 16.55
CA LYS A 29 0.87 -12.54 17.41
C LYS A 29 1.00 -13.99 16.96
N ARG A 30 1.26 -14.22 15.68
CA ARG A 30 1.40 -15.56 15.06
C ARG A 30 2.80 -15.78 14.47
N ALA A 31 3.81 -15.07 14.97
CA ALA A 31 5.17 -15.11 14.44
C ALA A 31 5.72 -16.55 14.32
N ASP A 32 5.54 -17.37 15.35
CA ASP A 32 6.00 -18.77 15.35
C ASP A 32 5.38 -19.59 14.23
N PHE A 33 4.09 -19.41 13.92
CA PHE A 33 3.47 -20.10 12.80
C PHE A 33 4.11 -19.67 11.48
N TYR A 34 4.31 -18.37 11.29
CA TYR A 34 4.87 -17.85 10.05
C TYR A 34 6.34 -18.24 9.83
N THR A 35 7.13 -18.33 10.91
CA THR A 35 8.54 -18.71 10.83
C THR A 35 8.74 -20.22 10.74
N SER A 36 8.00 -21.01 11.54
CA SER A 36 8.25 -22.45 11.67
C SER A 36 7.38 -23.33 10.77
N ARG A 37 6.11 -22.95 10.52
CA ARG A 37 5.15 -23.76 9.75
C ARG A 37 5.06 -23.29 8.31
N LEU A 38 4.76 -22.01 8.12
CA LEU A 38 4.65 -21.42 6.79
C LEU A 38 6.02 -21.14 6.15
N ALA A 39 7.06 -21.04 6.98
CA ALA A 39 8.45 -20.78 6.58
C ALA A 39 8.59 -19.55 5.67
N LEU A 40 8.01 -18.42 6.11
CA LEU A 40 8.22 -17.13 5.46
C LEU A 40 9.72 -16.81 5.43
N ARG A 41 10.17 -16.20 4.33
CA ARG A 41 11.59 -15.86 4.17
C ARG A 41 12.09 -14.87 5.23
N SER A 42 11.33 -13.81 5.50
CA SER A 42 11.75 -12.76 6.44
C SER A 42 10.55 -12.00 6.99
N LEU A 43 10.19 -12.32 8.23
CA LEU A 43 9.18 -11.58 8.98
C LEU A 43 9.57 -10.10 9.22
N PRO A 44 10.85 -9.75 9.52
CA PRO A 44 11.27 -8.36 9.59
C PRO A 44 11.01 -7.57 8.31
N SER A 45 11.21 -8.18 7.13
CA SER A 45 10.91 -7.54 5.85
C SER A 45 9.43 -7.22 5.70
N ILE A 46 8.54 -8.09 6.19
CA ILE A 46 7.09 -7.85 6.18
C ILE A 46 6.74 -6.68 7.11
N TYR A 47 7.32 -6.61 8.30
CA TYR A 47 7.12 -5.47 9.21
C TYR A 47 7.58 -4.16 8.59
N TRP A 48 8.76 -4.15 7.95
CA TRP A 48 9.25 -2.98 7.22
C TRP A 48 8.30 -2.56 6.11
N GLY A 49 7.73 -3.51 5.37
CA GLY A 49 6.76 -3.21 4.34
C GLY A 49 5.51 -2.52 4.90
N TYR A 50 4.97 -3.00 6.02
CA TYR A 50 3.86 -2.33 6.70
C TYR A 50 4.24 -0.94 7.25
N ALA A 51 5.44 -0.80 7.82
CA ALA A 51 5.95 0.49 8.28
C ALA A 51 6.09 1.50 7.12
N CYS A 52 6.52 1.05 5.92
CA CYS A 52 6.58 1.90 4.74
C CYS A 52 5.20 2.44 4.34
N PHE A 53 4.10 1.69 4.47
CA PHE A 53 2.76 2.24 4.22
C PHE A 53 2.39 3.35 5.21
N ALA A 54 2.71 3.19 6.50
CA ALA A 54 2.51 4.26 7.48
C ALA A 54 3.31 5.52 7.13
N ILE A 55 4.58 5.35 6.73
CA ILE A 55 5.45 6.45 6.31
C ILE A 55 4.92 7.11 5.03
N ALA A 56 4.44 6.33 4.05
CA ALA A 56 3.80 6.86 2.85
C ALA A 56 2.63 7.77 3.23
N THR A 57 1.71 7.28 4.05
CA THR A 57 0.56 8.06 4.54
C THR A 57 1.00 9.32 5.30
N SER A 58 2.13 9.31 6.01
CA SER A 58 2.67 10.52 6.63
C SER A 58 2.98 11.61 5.59
N TYR A 59 3.60 11.25 4.47
CA TYR A 59 3.92 12.21 3.41
C TYR A 59 2.67 12.72 2.68
N GLU A 60 1.68 11.87 2.45
CA GLU A 60 0.39 12.27 1.86
C GLU A 60 -0.37 13.23 2.78
N ILE A 61 -0.41 12.95 4.09
CA ILE A 61 -1.01 13.84 5.08
C ILE A 61 -0.26 15.17 5.13
N ALA A 62 1.08 15.16 5.13
CA ALA A 62 1.87 16.38 5.15
C ALA A 62 1.59 17.26 3.91
N GLU A 63 1.46 16.65 2.73
CA GLU A 63 1.07 17.35 1.50
C GLU A 63 -0.32 17.98 1.67
N HIS A 64 -1.32 17.21 2.12
CA HIS A 64 -2.68 17.71 2.29
C HIS A 64 -2.83 18.74 3.41
N MET A 65 -1.97 18.74 4.42
CA MET A 65 -1.92 19.81 5.41
C MET A 65 -1.50 21.15 4.79
N ASN A 66 -0.56 21.14 3.84
CA ASN A 66 -0.16 22.34 3.10
C ASN A 66 -1.31 22.87 2.24
N ASP A 67 -2.05 21.97 1.58
CA ASP A 67 -3.17 22.31 0.69
C ASP A 67 -4.51 22.47 1.42
N GLN A 68 -4.50 22.59 2.75
CA GLN A 68 -5.71 22.78 3.57
C GLN A 68 -6.79 21.69 3.37
N TRP A 69 -6.33 20.46 3.09
CA TRP A 69 -7.10 19.25 2.76
C TRP A 69 -7.90 19.32 1.45
N VAL A 70 -7.62 20.30 0.60
CA VAL A 70 -8.15 20.34 -0.76
C VAL A 70 -7.20 19.57 -1.65
N TYR A 71 -7.69 18.56 -2.37
CA TYR A 71 -6.86 17.82 -3.29
C TYR A 71 -6.42 18.69 -4.47
N ILE A 72 -5.11 18.80 -4.67
CA ILE A 72 -4.48 19.46 -5.81
C ILE A 72 -3.54 18.45 -6.47
N SER A 73 -3.74 18.18 -7.76
CA SER A 73 -2.83 17.31 -8.51
C SER A 73 -1.57 18.08 -8.87
N GLN A 74 -0.53 17.94 -8.06
CA GLN A 74 0.77 18.58 -8.29
C GLN A 74 1.94 17.59 -8.22
N ILE A 75 3.06 17.96 -8.86
CA ILE A 75 4.34 17.29 -8.70
C ILE A 75 5.06 17.95 -7.51
N SER A 76 5.29 17.20 -6.45
CA SER A 76 6.00 17.66 -5.26
C SER A 76 6.90 16.57 -4.70
N GLY A 77 7.88 16.97 -3.88
CA GLY A 77 8.79 16.05 -3.20
C GLY A 77 8.07 15.12 -2.21
N LEU A 78 7.08 15.63 -1.47
CA LEU A 78 6.29 14.81 -0.55
C LEU A 78 5.48 13.76 -1.31
N ASN A 79 4.91 14.12 -2.46
CA ASN A 79 4.15 13.19 -3.29
C ASN A 79 5.08 12.13 -3.94
N ASN A 80 6.31 12.49 -4.32
CA ASN A 80 7.32 11.50 -4.73
C ASN A 80 7.60 10.49 -3.59
N LEU A 81 7.83 10.99 -2.37
CA LEU A 81 8.09 10.13 -1.22
C LEU A 81 6.88 9.24 -0.91
N PHE A 82 5.66 9.76 -0.96
CA PHE A 82 4.43 8.97 -0.82
C PHE A 82 4.40 7.77 -1.78
N TYR A 83 4.50 8.01 -3.09
CA TYR A 83 4.47 6.92 -4.08
C TYR A 83 5.65 5.96 -3.96
N SER A 84 6.83 6.47 -3.62
CA SER A 84 8.03 5.66 -3.41
C SER A 84 7.84 4.70 -2.23
N PHE A 85 7.34 5.20 -1.09
CA PHE A 85 7.12 4.39 0.10
C PHE A 85 5.95 3.39 -0.06
N ILE A 86 4.95 3.65 -0.92
CA ILE A 86 3.98 2.63 -1.32
C ILE A 86 4.69 1.46 -2.01
N VAL A 87 5.54 1.74 -2.99
CA VAL A 87 6.27 0.68 -3.72
C VAL A 87 7.23 -0.06 -2.80
N PHE A 88 7.90 0.65 -1.89
CA PHE A 88 8.73 0.02 -0.87
C PHE A 88 7.90 -0.88 0.04
N GLY A 89 6.72 -0.44 0.46
CA GLY A 89 5.81 -1.24 1.29
C GLY A 89 5.46 -2.57 0.66
N VAL A 90 4.95 -2.51 -0.58
CA VAL A 90 4.61 -3.69 -1.38
C VAL A 90 5.85 -4.57 -1.63
N GLY A 91 6.98 -3.96 -1.98
CA GLY A 91 8.22 -4.64 -2.31
C GLY A 91 8.84 -5.37 -1.13
N PHE A 92 8.94 -4.73 0.04
CA PHE A 92 9.48 -5.36 1.24
C PHE A 92 8.63 -6.54 1.70
N ILE A 93 7.30 -6.48 1.60
CA ILE A 93 6.49 -7.66 1.90
C ILE A 93 6.73 -8.76 0.85
N ALA A 94 6.76 -8.44 -0.44
CA ALA A 94 7.04 -9.40 -1.50
C ALA A 94 8.39 -10.13 -1.30
N LEU A 95 9.41 -9.41 -0.86
CA LEU A 95 10.73 -9.95 -0.52
C LEU A 95 10.71 -10.80 0.75
N GLY A 96 9.84 -10.50 1.71
CA GLY A 96 9.67 -11.24 2.96
C GLY A 96 8.89 -12.55 2.85
N LEU A 97 8.05 -12.70 1.82
CA LEU A 97 7.19 -13.87 1.64
C LEU A 97 7.95 -15.12 1.20
N LYS A 98 8.45 -15.13 -0.05
CA LYS A 98 9.11 -16.30 -0.66
C LYS A 98 10.26 -15.86 -1.56
N LYS A 99 11.38 -16.57 -1.47
CA LYS A 99 12.57 -16.34 -2.30
C LYS A 99 12.29 -16.75 -3.75
N ASP A 100 12.58 -15.85 -4.67
CA ASP A 100 12.61 -16.12 -6.11
C ASP A 100 13.58 -15.11 -6.74
N ARG A 101 14.71 -15.57 -7.30
CA ARG A 101 15.79 -14.67 -7.73
C ARG A 101 15.35 -13.69 -8.82
N LEU A 102 14.54 -14.14 -9.77
CA LEU A 102 14.09 -13.30 -10.87
C LEU A 102 13.08 -12.27 -10.36
N LEU A 103 12.06 -12.75 -9.64
CA LEU A 103 11.02 -11.86 -9.13
C LEU A 103 11.54 -10.89 -8.06
N ASP A 104 12.49 -11.32 -7.22
CA ASP A 104 13.17 -10.45 -6.26
C ASP A 104 13.93 -9.33 -6.97
N SER A 105 14.67 -9.65 -8.04
CA SER A 105 15.41 -8.65 -8.83
C SER A 105 14.46 -7.63 -9.45
N LEU A 106 13.32 -8.08 -10.00
CA LEU A 106 12.30 -7.18 -10.55
C LEU A 106 11.67 -6.29 -9.49
N VAL A 107 11.39 -6.83 -8.30
CA VAL A 107 10.87 -6.04 -7.17
C VAL A 107 11.88 -4.97 -6.73
N ILE A 108 13.15 -5.35 -6.55
CA ILE A 108 14.21 -4.42 -6.14
C ILE A 108 14.44 -3.35 -7.21
N ALA A 109 14.43 -3.71 -8.49
CA ALA A 109 14.52 -2.75 -9.58
C ALA A 109 13.34 -1.78 -9.58
N GLY A 110 12.11 -2.29 -9.41
CA GLY A 110 10.91 -1.45 -9.33
C GLY A 110 10.93 -0.48 -8.15
N MET A 111 11.36 -0.94 -6.97
CA MET A 111 11.61 -0.08 -5.81
C MET A 111 12.63 1.00 -6.14
N THR A 112 13.80 0.61 -6.66
CA THR A 112 14.91 1.53 -6.94
C THR A 112 14.54 2.59 -7.98
N VAL A 113 13.86 2.20 -9.05
CA VAL A 113 13.57 3.09 -10.20
C VAL A 113 12.40 4.03 -9.93
N THR A 114 11.43 3.65 -9.08
CA THR A 114 10.21 4.45 -8.83
C THR A 114 10.50 5.90 -8.42
N PRO A 115 11.37 6.19 -7.43
CA PRO A 115 11.66 7.57 -7.02
C PRO A 115 12.26 8.44 -8.14
N PHE A 116 12.98 7.83 -9.09
CA PHE A 116 13.65 8.54 -10.19
C PHE A 116 12.74 8.77 -11.39
N LEU A 117 11.70 7.95 -11.57
CA LEU A 117 10.71 8.15 -12.62
C LEU A 117 9.61 9.15 -12.24
N TYR A 118 9.50 9.51 -10.96
CA TYR A 118 8.50 10.46 -10.51
C TYR A 118 8.77 11.87 -11.06
N GLY A 119 7.75 12.47 -11.69
CA GLY A 119 7.87 13.80 -12.28
C GLY A 119 8.61 13.84 -13.62
N LEU A 120 8.99 12.68 -14.16
CA LEU A 120 9.58 12.61 -15.50
C LEU A 120 8.57 13.15 -16.53
N ASN A 121 9.01 14.11 -17.35
CA ASN A 121 8.17 14.87 -18.28
C ASN A 121 6.96 15.56 -17.59
N ASP A 122 7.17 16.12 -16.40
CA ASP A 122 6.15 16.82 -15.59
C ASP A 122 4.91 15.95 -15.30
N SER A 123 5.09 14.63 -15.25
CA SER A 123 4.01 13.65 -15.13
C SER A 123 4.28 12.61 -14.04
N LYS A 124 3.19 12.06 -13.50
CA LYS A 124 3.19 10.92 -12.56
C LYS A 124 3.04 9.58 -13.28
N THR A 125 2.85 9.56 -14.60
CA THR A 125 2.47 8.32 -15.30
C THR A 125 3.59 7.30 -15.39
N ALA A 126 4.85 7.73 -15.47
CA ALA A 126 6.00 6.83 -15.64
C ALA A 126 6.18 5.84 -14.48
N ILE A 127 5.81 6.23 -13.25
CA ILE A 127 5.90 5.36 -12.06
C ILE A 127 4.87 4.23 -12.05
N GLN A 128 3.81 4.32 -12.86
CA GLN A 128 2.74 3.31 -12.87
C GLN A 128 3.25 1.94 -13.33
N ILE A 129 4.23 1.91 -14.23
CA ILE A 129 4.82 0.67 -14.75
C ILE A 129 5.56 -0.10 -13.63
N PRO A 130 6.59 0.47 -12.95
CA PRO A 130 7.25 -0.26 -11.87
C PRO A 130 6.29 -0.55 -10.70
N GLN A 131 5.35 0.35 -10.39
CA GLN A 131 4.31 0.10 -9.37
C GLN A 131 3.49 -1.15 -9.69
N LEU A 132 2.99 -1.26 -10.93
CA LEU A 132 2.17 -2.39 -11.36
C LEU A 132 2.96 -3.70 -11.34
N ILE A 133 4.21 -3.69 -11.82
CA ILE A 133 5.08 -4.87 -11.80
C ILE A 133 5.28 -5.36 -10.36
N VAL A 134 5.64 -4.45 -9.45
CA VAL A 134 5.88 -4.79 -8.03
C VAL A 134 4.59 -5.30 -7.38
N ALA A 135 3.43 -4.68 -7.66
CA ALA A 135 2.13 -5.08 -7.13
C ALA A 135 1.69 -6.48 -7.61
N ILE A 136 1.87 -6.79 -8.91
CA ILE A 136 1.55 -8.12 -9.47
C ILE A 136 2.42 -9.19 -8.82
N ILE A 137 3.73 -8.96 -8.74
CA ILE A 137 4.67 -9.91 -8.12
C ILE A 137 4.32 -10.13 -6.66
N PHE A 138 4.03 -9.06 -5.93
CA PHE A 138 3.61 -9.09 -4.54
C PHE A 138 2.37 -9.99 -4.34
N VAL A 139 1.30 -9.75 -5.09
CA VAL A 139 0.06 -10.54 -4.94
C VAL A 139 0.27 -11.98 -5.38
N TYR A 140 1.03 -12.21 -6.44
CA TYR A 140 1.41 -13.56 -6.87
C TYR A 140 2.14 -14.32 -5.76
N LYS A 141 3.18 -13.72 -5.17
CA LYS A 141 3.93 -14.35 -4.08
C LYS A 141 3.06 -14.58 -2.85
N TRP A 142 2.19 -13.63 -2.51
CA TRP A 142 1.27 -13.78 -1.39
C TRP A 142 0.30 -14.93 -1.62
N PHE A 143 -0.27 -15.04 -2.83
CA PHE A 143 -1.11 -16.15 -3.23
C PHE A 143 -0.36 -17.48 -3.16
N MET A 144 0.88 -17.55 -3.63
CA MET A 144 1.68 -18.78 -3.62
C MET A 144 2.01 -19.27 -2.20
N VAL A 145 2.15 -18.34 -1.25
CA VAL A 145 2.42 -18.64 0.16
C VAL A 145 1.13 -18.98 0.91
N MET A 146 0.12 -18.12 0.84
CA MET A 146 -1.12 -18.26 1.63
C MET A 146 -2.15 -19.19 0.97
N ARG A 147 -2.03 -19.45 -0.34
CA ARG A 147 -2.99 -20.24 -1.14
C ARG A 147 -4.42 -19.73 -1.06
N ASP A 148 -4.59 -18.43 -0.92
CA ASP A 148 -5.87 -17.76 -0.71
C ASP A 148 -6.16 -16.73 -1.80
N TRP A 149 -7.25 -16.88 -2.53
CA TRP A 149 -7.61 -15.97 -3.61
C TRP A 149 -7.97 -14.56 -3.12
N ARG A 150 -8.36 -14.38 -1.86
CA ARG A 150 -8.79 -13.08 -1.33
C ARG A 150 -7.65 -12.04 -1.36
N VAL A 151 -6.40 -12.47 -1.49
CA VAL A 151 -5.24 -11.59 -1.69
C VAL A 151 -5.36 -10.71 -2.94
N PHE A 152 -6.08 -11.17 -3.98
CA PHE A 152 -6.31 -10.38 -5.19
C PHE A 152 -7.22 -9.18 -4.94
N LEU A 153 -8.04 -9.22 -3.87
CA LEU A 153 -8.86 -8.06 -3.49
C LEU A 153 -8.00 -6.87 -3.04
N TYR A 154 -6.73 -7.08 -2.66
CA TYR A 154 -5.79 -5.97 -2.46
C TYR A 154 -5.67 -5.11 -3.73
N LEU A 155 -5.49 -5.71 -4.91
CA LEU A 155 -5.39 -4.95 -6.17
C LEU A 155 -6.71 -4.25 -6.49
N LEU A 156 -7.85 -4.88 -6.20
CA LEU A 156 -9.14 -4.24 -6.40
C LEU A 156 -9.28 -2.98 -5.54
N PHE A 157 -9.00 -3.05 -4.25
CA PHE A 157 -9.21 -1.93 -3.34
C PHE A 157 -8.10 -0.87 -3.43
N SER A 158 -6.84 -1.28 -3.32
CA SER A 158 -5.68 -0.38 -3.27
C SER A 158 -5.26 0.16 -4.63
N ASN A 159 -5.63 -0.49 -5.75
CA ASN A 159 -5.32 0.01 -7.08
C ASN A 159 -6.60 0.46 -7.79
N VAL A 160 -7.55 -0.43 -8.08
CA VAL A 160 -8.69 -0.10 -8.96
C VAL A 160 -9.63 0.92 -8.31
N ILE A 161 -10.10 0.66 -7.09
CA ILE A 161 -11.06 1.52 -6.40
C ILE A 161 -10.41 2.85 -5.98
N ALA A 162 -9.24 2.79 -5.34
CA ALA A 162 -8.52 4.00 -4.92
C ALA A 162 -8.15 4.90 -6.11
N LEU A 163 -7.63 4.33 -7.21
CA LEU A 163 -7.36 5.08 -8.43
C LEU A 163 -8.64 5.62 -9.06
N GLY A 164 -9.72 4.83 -9.08
CA GLY A 164 -11.02 5.25 -9.58
C GLY A 164 -11.54 6.51 -8.88
N PHE A 165 -11.45 6.55 -7.54
CA PHE A 165 -11.78 7.75 -6.77
C PHE A 165 -10.82 8.91 -7.06
N GLY A 166 -9.52 8.66 -7.21
CA GLY A 166 -8.55 9.67 -7.61
C GLY A 166 -8.84 10.28 -8.99
N ILE A 167 -9.18 9.45 -9.98
CA ILE A 167 -9.57 9.91 -11.32
C ILE A 167 -10.86 10.71 -11.24
N ALA A 168 -11.88 10.22 -10.53
CA ALA A 168 -13.15 10.95 -10.36
C ALA A 168 -12.94 12.30 -9.67
N LEU A 169 -12.07 12.36 -8.66
CA LEU A 169 -11.68 13.59 -7.96
C LEU A 169 -11.03 14.59 -8.92
N ILE A 170 -10.06 14.16 -9.72
CA ILE A 170 -9.37 15.02 -10.70
C ILE A 170 -10.34 15.48 -11.79
N ALA A 171 -11.14 14.57 -12.35
CA ALA A 171 -12.01 14.85 -13.48
C ALA A 171 -13.19 15.77 -13.13
N THR A 172 -13.70 15.67 -11.89
CA THR A 172 -14.90 16.43 -11.47
C THR A 172 -14.59 17.59 -10.52
N GLY A 173 -13.40 17.62 -9.91
CA GLY A 173 -13.07 18.53 -8.81
C GLY A 173 -13.84 18.28 -7.51
N ASN A 174 -14.72 17.27 -7.46
CA ASN A 174 -15.57 17.01 -6.30
C ASN A 174 -14.79 16.31 -5.18
N GLN A 175 -14.54 17.07 -4.11
CA GLN A 175 -13.74 16.64 -2.97
C GLN A 175 -14.35 15.46 -2.19
N ILE A 176 -15.64 15.10 -2.41
CA ILE A 176 -16.24 13.90 -1.80
C ILE A 176 -15.45 12.64 -2.13
N TYR A 177 -14.85 12.56 -3.32
CA TYR A 177 -14.06 11.41 -3.73
C TYR A 177 -12.75 11.27 -2.95
N HIS A 178 -12.18 12.38 -2.45
CA HIS A 178 -10.97 12.39 -1.62
C HIS A 178 -11.16 11.58 -0.33
N LEU A 179 -12.37 11.61 0.23
CA LEU A 179 -12.73 10.87 1.44
C LEU A 179 -12.54 9.35 1.30
N PHE A 180 -12.63 8.81 0.08
CA PHE A 180 -12.65 7.35 -0.12
C PHE A 180 -11.29 6.77 -0.50
N ILE A 181 -10.30 7.59 -0.86
CA ILE A 181 -8.97 7.13 -1.32
C ILE A 181 -8.21 6.41 -0.20
N GLY A 182 -8.06 7.05 0.97
CA GLY A 182 -7.42 6.47 2.15
C GLY A 182 -8.10 5.19 2.64
N PRO A 183 -9.43 5.19 2.88
CA PRO A 183 -10.16 4.01 3.33
C PRO A 183 -10.12 2.84 2.34
N ALA A 184 -10.17 3.09 1.03
CA ALA A 184 -10.01 2.03 0.04
C ALA A 184 -8.64 1.33 0.21
N SER A 185 -7.58 2.11 0.38
CA SER A 185 -6.23 1.57 0.64
C SER A 185 -6.15 0.82 1.97
N ALA A 186 -6.75 1.36 3.03
CA ALA A 186 -6.80 0.71 4.35
C ALA A 186 -7.55 -0.63 4.32
N ILE A 187 -8.67 -0.71 3.60
CA ILE A 187 -9.42 -1.96 3.38
C ILE A 187 -8.54 -2.99 2.65
N GLY A 188 -7.80 -2.56 1.62
CA GLY A 188 -6.85 -3.42 0.93
C GLY A 188 -5.81 -4.04 1.88
N LEU A 189 -5.24 -3.24 2.80
CA LEU A 189 -4.31 -3.74 3.82
C LEU A 189 -4.99 -4.70 4.81
N LEU A 190 -6.20 -4.38 5.28
CA LEU A 190 -6.95 -5.22 6.20
C LEU A 190 -7.32 -6.59 5.59
N ILE A 191 -7.58 -6.64 4.29
CA ILE A 191 -7.79 -7.91 3.57
C ILE A 191 -6.53 -8.79 3.65
N LEU A 192 -5.34 -8.22 3.49
CA LEU A 192 -4.09 -8.96 3.64
C LEU A 192 -3.91 -9.47 5.07
N GLY A 193 -4.17 -8.62 6.06
CA GLY A 193 -4.16 -9.00 7.48
C GLY A 193 -5.15 -10.13 7.78
N TYR A 194 -6.36 -10.05 7.24
CA TYR A 194 -7.39 -11.07 7.39
C TYR A 194 -6.97 -12.41 6.77
N VAL A 195 -6.43 -12.41 5.55
CA VAL A 195 -5.89 -13.63 4.92
C VAL A 195 -4.78 -14.21 5.78
N ALA A 196 -3.86 -13.36 6.25
CA ALA A 196 -2.78 -13.76 7.13
C ALA A 196 -3.33 -14.39 8.43
N TRP A 197 -4.42 -13.88 9.00
CA TRP A 197 -5.02 -14.40 10.23
C TRP A 197 -5.74 -15.75 10.06
N VAL A 198 -6.54 -15.89 9.00
CA VAL A 198 -7.43 -17.06 8.80
C VAL A 198 -6.65 -18.30 8.39
N ARG A 199 -5.62 -18.17 7.54
CA ARG A 199 -4.85 -19.33 7.06
C ARG A 199 -4.21 -20.16 8.17
N PRO A 200 -3.53 -19.56 9.16
CA PRO A 200 -3.06 -20.25 10.34
C PRO A 200 -4.13 -21.01 11.13
N LEU A 201 -5.41 -20.60 11.09
CA LEU A 201 -6.50 -21.28 11.80
C LEU A 201 -7.03 -22.50 11.04
N GLN A 202 -6.88 -22.54 9.71
CA GLN A 202 -7.31 -23.69 8.90
C GLN A 202 -6.35 -24.87 8.96
N GLN A 203 -5.13 -24.65 9.46
CA GLN A 203 -4.04 -25.65 9.50
C GLN A 203 -3.72 -26.13 10.92
N SER A 204 -4.41 -25.62 11.94
CA SER A 204 -4.36 -26.07 13.34
C SER A 204 -5.47 -27.05 13.64
#